data_AF-A0A9D6SD82-F1
#
_entry.id   AF-A0A9D6SD82-F1
#
_cell.length_a   1.000
_cell.length_b   1.000
_cell.length_c   1.000
_cell.angle_alpha   90.00
_cell.angle_beta   90.00
_cell.angle_gamma   90.00
#
_symmetry.space_group_name_H-M   'P 1'
#
loop_
_entity.id
_entity.type
_entity.pdbx_description
1 polymer ?
#
loop_
_entity_poly.entity_id
_entity_poly.type
_entity_poly.pdbx_seq_one_letter_code
_entity_poly.pdbx_strand_id
1 'polypeptide(L)'
;MHVPGWHEATKNLQAAGRVQMVGILQEQHPDRARLFMQWKRMEWPLLWDPLNLLGVPYVPITLAIDEHGVVRGIHPPRDDPGGFETFVETAFAPPDPLPPTASPPDLDRLRAAASGGGAEAKRDLADALFLLGEKLDEVIRLYRDAARLEPRDGAAHFRLGVAYRLRHDSPDRRPGDFQKAIDHWNRALEIDPNDYIRRRRIQQYGPRQDKPYPFYDWMEMAREEIRARGESPLPLALEPEGAETAPPAGALSPTTVPEGEPDPDGRIHRDRRPFIRTETTVVPETRPEGLAARIHVEFRPNEAISAHWNNEAEDLVLWVAPPPGWTVERRL
;
A
#
# COMPACT_ATOMS: atom_id res chain seq x y z
N MET A 1 17.55 -7.86 13.88
CA MET A 1 16.64 -7.14 12.96
C MET A 1 17.10 -7.44 11.55
N HIS A 2 16.29 -8.09 10.72
CA HIS A 2 16.67 -8.39 9.33
C HIS A 2 16.84 -7.07 8.60
N VAL A 3 18.07 -6.73 8.20
CA VAL A 3 18.30 -5.56 7.35
C VAL A 3 17.68 -5.90 5.99
N PRO A 4 16.87 -5.02 5.37
CA PRO A 4 16.59 -5.14 3.96
C PRO A 4 17.94 -5.06 3.26
N GLY A 5 18.38 -6.15 2.65
CA GLY A 5 19.74 -6.23 2.17
C GLY A 5 19.92 -7.41 1.23
N TRP A 6 21.01 -7.36 0.49
CA TRP A 6 21.36 -8.41 -0.44
C TRP A 6 21.65 -9.70 0.30
N HIS A 7 21.07 -10.79 -0.18
CA HIS A 7 21.45 -12.12 0.26
C HIS A 7 22.94 -12.34 -0.05
N GLU A 8 23.66 -13.12 0.79
CA GLU A 8 25.11 -13.37 0.61
C GLU A 8 25.43 -13.85 -0.81
N ALA A 9 24.56 -14.71 -1.38
CA ALA A 9 24.70 -15.22 -2.75
C ALA A 9 24.72 -14.12 -3.84
N THR A 10 24.12 -12.96 -3.58
CA THR A 10 23.96 -11.87 -4.55
C THR A 10 24.94 -10.71 -4.34
N LYS A 11 25.69 -10.67 -3.23
CA LYS A 11 26.58 -9.55 -2.90
C LYS A 11 27.68 -9.32 -3.93
N ASN A 12 28.30 -10.38 -4.43
CA ASN A 12 29.36 -10.26 -5.46
C ASN A 12 28.79 -9.73 -6.78
N LEU A 13 27.57 -10.15 -7.14
CA LEU A 13 26.88 -9.67 -8.34
C LEU A 13 26.50 -8.20 -8.19
N GLN A 14 26.03 -7.79 -7.01
CA GLN A 14 25.74 -6.40 -6.69
C GLN A 14 27.01 -5.54 -6.77
N ALA A 15 28.10 -5.98 -6.13
CA ALA A 15 29.38 -5.27 -6.16
C ALA A 15 29.95 -5.13 -7.58
N ALA A 16 29.68 -6.11 -8.44
CA ALA A 16 30.02 -6.08 -9.87
C ALA A 16 29.01 -5.28 -10.73
N GLY A 17 27.94 -4.72 -10.15
CA GLY A 17 26.90 -3.98 -10.86
C GLY A 17 25.97 -4.83 -11.74
N ARG A 18 26.04 -6.18 -11.63
CA ARG A 18 25.23 -7.12 -12.43
C ARG A 18 23.78 -7.26 -11.96
N VAL A 19 23.52 -6.91 -10.69
CA VAL A 19 22.16 -6.83 -10.14
C VAL A 19 22.00 -5.51 -9.40
N GLN A 20 20.82 -4.91 -9.54
CA GLN A 20 20.49 -3.62 -8.92
C GLN A 20 19.14 -3.68 -8.24
N MET A 21 18.96 -2.84 -7.24
CA MET A 21 17.68 -2.64 -6.56
C MET A 21 17.23 -1.21 -6.83
N VAL A 22 15.94 -1.04 -7.11
CA VAL A 22 15.31 0.28 -7.15
C VAL A 22 14.10 0.22 -6.23
N GLY A 23 14.06 1.10 -5.24
CA GLY A 23 12.90 1.23 -4.36
C GLY A 23 11.83 2.10 -5.00
N ILE A 24 10.55 1.75 -4.83
CA ILE A 24 9.43 2.68 -5.07
C ILE A 24 8.83 2.99 -3.70
N LEU A 25 8.67 4.27 -3.42
CA LEU A 25 8.21 4.74 -2.13
C LEU A 25 6.89 5.48 -2.28
N GLN A 26 5.84 4.92 -1.68
CA GLN A 26 4.53 5.58 -1.59
C GLN A 26 4.38 6.36 -0.26
N GLU A 27 5.47 6.73 0.39
CA GLU A 27 5.45 7.66 1.53
C GLU A 27 5.35 9.11 1.01
N GLN A 28 4.67 9.98 1.73
CA GLN A 28 4.49 11.40 1.35
C GLN A 28 5.69 12.26 1.74
N HIS A 29 6.45 11.85 2.74
CA HIS A 29 7.57 12.60 3.27
C HIS A 29 8.89 11.93 2.86
N PRO A 30 9.56 12.40 1.79
CA PRO A 30 10.79 11.76 1.33
C PRO A 30 11.91 11.78 2.38
N ASP A 31 11.95 12.78 3.26
CA ASP A 31 12.96 12.88 4.33
C ASP A 31 12.85 11.75 5.35
N ARG A 32 11.63 11.25 5.64
CA ARG A 32 11.43 10.11 6.54
C ARG A 32 12.10 8.87 5.97
N ALA A 33 11.94 8.64 4.66
CA ALA A 33 12.63 7.54 4.00
C ALA A 33 14.14 7.73 3.94
N ARG A 34 14.63 8.96 3.74
CA ARG A 34 16.08 9.24 3.78
C ARG A 34 16.68 8.91 5.15
N LEU A 35 16.00 9.27 6.25
CA LEU A 35 16.43 8.89 7.60
C LEU A 35 16.44 7.37 7.78
N PHE A 36 15.39 6.67 7.31
CA PHE A 36 15.35 5.22 7.35
C PHE A 36 16.50 4.58 6.54
N MET A 37 16.76 5.09 5.34
CA MET A 37 17.86 4.63 4.49
C MET A 37 19.23 4.85 5.14
N GLN A 38 19.45 6.01 5.77
CA GLN A 38 20.66 6.26 6.56
C GLN A 38 20.77 5.27 7.72
N TRP A 39 19.68 5.05 8.45
CA TRP A 39 19.65 4.13 9.58
C TRP A 39 20.01 2.71 9.16
N LYS A 40 19.48 2.25 8.03
CA LYS A 40 19.70 0.90 7.48
C LYS A 40 20.88 0.78 6.52
N ARG A 41 21.65 1.86 6.31
CA ARG A 41 22.78 1.92 5.34
C ARG A 41 22.38 1.43 3.95
N MET A 42 21.22 1.88 3.48
CA MET A 42 20.71 1.58 2.14
C MET A 42 21.34 2.53 1.13
N GLU A 43 21.96 1.97 0.08
CA GLU A 43 22.73 2.74 -0.91
C GLU A 43 22.09 2.75 -2.30
N TRP A 44 20.95 2.08 -2.48
CA TRP A 44 20.24 2.03 -3.76
C TRP A 44 19.28 3.21 -3.96
N PRO A 45 18.99 3.59 -5.21
CA PRO A 45 18.06 4.67 -5.49
C PRO A 45 16.63 4.31 -5.09
N LEU A 46 15.86 5.34 -4.75
CA LEU A 46 14.46 5.23 -4.41
C LEU A 46 13.67 6.28 -5.17
N LEU A 47 12.68 5.82 -5.93
CA LEU A 47 11.73 6.65 -6.65
C LEU A 47 10.59 7.02 -5.70
N TRP A 48 10.40 8.32 -5.51
CA TRP A 48 9.32 8.85 -4.67
C TRP A 48 8.03 8.96 -5.50
N ASP A 49 7.06 8.11 -5.20
CA ASP A 49 5.75 8.04 -5.88
C ASP A 49 4.61 8.07 -4.85
N PRO A 50 4.38 9.22 -4.19
CA PRO A 50 3.35 9.34 -3.15
C PRO A 50 1.92 9.18 -3.68
N LEU A 51 1.74 9.36 -5.00
CA LEU A 51 0.46 9.29 -5.71
C LEU A 51 0.13 7.89 -6.27
N ASN A 52 1.07 6.94 -6.15
CA ASN A 52 1.02 5.62 -6.77
C ASN A 52 0.74 5.70 -8.29
N LEU A 53 1.43 6.62 -9.00
CA LEU A 53 1.32 6.78 -10.45
C LEU A 53 1.78 5.53 -11.21
N LEU A 54 2.71 4.77 -10.64
CA LEU A 54 3.15 3.50 -11.19
C LEU A 54 2.14 2.35 -10.98
N GLY A 55 1.05 2.60 -10.25
CA GLY A 55 -0.02 1.62 -10.04
C GLY A 55 0.48 0.35 -9.34
N VAL A 56 1.49 0.48 -8.48
CA VAL A 56 2.10 -0.66 -7.79
C VAL A 56 1.06 -1.23 -6.80
N PRO A 57 0.58 -2.46 -7.00
CA PRO A 57 -0.52 -3.01 -6.21
C PRO A 57 -0.08 -3.51 -4.83
N TYR A 58 1.20 -3.88 -4.69
CA TYR A 58 1.82 -4.35 -3.45
C TYR A 58 3.34 -4.21 -3.54
N VAL A 59 4.01 -4.25 -2.39
CA VAL A 59 5.47 -4.17 -2.29
C VAL A 59 6.00 -5.26 -1.37
N PRO A 60 7.22 -5.81 -1.62
CA PRO A 60 8.12 -5.49 -2.74
C PRO A 60 7.75 -6.21 -4.05
N ILE A 61 8.06 -5.60 -5.20
CA ILE A 61 8.06 -6.24 -6.53
C ILE A 61 9.49 -6.53 -6.96
N THR A 62 9.75 -7.76 -7.39
CA THR A 62 11.06 -8.16 -7.94
C THR A 62 10.92 -8.25 -9.45
N LEU A 63 11.74 -7.50 -10.20
CA LEU A 63 11.76 -7.52 -11.66
C LEU A 63 13.10 -8.09 -12.13
N ALA A 64 13.06 -9.02 -13.08
CA ALA A 64 14.23 -9.45 -13.83
C ALA A 64 14.34 -8.56 -15.07
N ILE A 65 15.26 -7.59 -15.05
CA ILE A 65 15.46 -6.60 -16.11
C ILE A 65 16.81 -6.90 -16.77
N ASP A 66 16.82 -7.07 -18.09
CA ASP A 66 18.05 -7.37 -18.82
C ASP A 66 18.95 -6.13 -19.01
N GLU A 67 20.11 -6.32 -19.64
CA GLU A 67 21.10 -5.27 -19.88
C GLU A 67 20.62 -4.13 -20.80
N HIS A 68 19.48 -4.31 -21.47
CA HIS A 68 18.84 -3.30 -22.33
C HIS A 68 17.65 -2.61 -21.66
N GLY A 69 17.38 -2.91 -20.38
CA GLY A 69 16.26 -2.34 -19.64
C GLY A 69 14.91 -3.01 -19.91
N VAL A 70 14.89 -4.18 -20.53
CA VAL A 70 13.66 -4.92 -20.83
C VAL A 70 13.28 -5.81 -19.66
N VAL A 71 12.04 -5.69 -19.17
CA VAL A 71 11.50 -6.59 -18.15
C VAL A 71 11.28 -7.98 -18.76
N ARG A 72 12.09 -8.96 -18.32
CA ARG A 72 12.01 -10.37 -18.72
C ARG A 72 11.17 -11.21 -17.76
N GLY A 73 10.98 -10.74 -16.53
CA GLY A 73 10.15 -11.43 -15.54
C GLY A 73 9.67 -10.51 -14.43
N ILE A 74 8.46 -10.79 -13.93
CA ILE A 74 7.87 -10.15 -12.75
C ILE A 74 7.73 -11.26 -11.69
N HIS A 75 8.32 -11.04 -10.52
CA HIS A 75 8.43 -12.03 -9.44
C HIS A 75 9.02 -13.37 -9.91
N PRO A 76 10.29 -13.39 -10.35
CA PRO A 76 10.95 -14.65 -10.66
C PRO A 76 10.81 -15.62 -9.47
N PRO A 77 10.53 -16.91 -9.72
CA PRO A 77 10.30 -17.89 -8.66
C PRO A 77 11.49 -17.92 -7.69
N ARG A 78 11.19 -17.87 -6.38
CA ARG A 78 12.24 -17.92 -5.35
C ARG A 78 12.89 -19.30 -5.24
N ASP A 79 12.16 -20.34 -5.65
CA ASP A 79 12.56 -21.74 -5.52
C ASP A 79 13.16 -22.31 -6.83
N ASP A 80 13.54 -21.46 -7.78
CA ASP A 80 14.28 -21.82 -9.00
C ASP A 80 15.65 -21.13 -9.02
N PRO A 81 16.66 -21.66 -8.29
CA PRO A 81 18.00 -21.09 -8.29
C PRO A 81 18.55 -20.96 -9.70
N GLY A 82 18.48 -22.06 -10.47
CA GLY A 82 19.03 -22.14 -11.83
C GLY A 82 18.44 -21.09 -12.77
N GLY A 83 17.17 -20.72 -12.60
CA GLY A 83 16.53 -19.64 -13.37
C GLY A 83 17.18 -18.27 -13.15
N PHE A 84 17.57 -17.93 -11.92
CA PHE A 84 18.25 -16.67 -11.61
C PHE A 84 19.67 -16.64 -12.19
N GLU A 85 20.47 -17.69 -11.97
CA GLU A 85 21.83 -17.75 -12.53
C GLU A 85 21.79 -17.72 -14.07
N THR A 86 20.90 -18.51 -14.67
CA THR A 86 20.70 -18.52 -16.13
C THR A 86 20.36 -17.12 -16.63
N PHE A 87 19.43 -16.42 -15.97
CA PHE A 87 19.07 -15.05 -16.35
C PHE A 87 20.28 -14.11 -16.31
N VAL A 88 21.05 -14.13 -15.22
CA VAL A 88 22.21 -13.26 -15.02
C VAL A 88 23.35 -13.54 -16.00
N GLU A 89 23.49 -14.78 -16.48
CA GLU A 89 24.49 -15.21 -17.47
C GLU A 89 24.03 -15.07 -18.93
N THR A 90 22.73 -14.92 -19.16
CA THR A 90 22.17 -14.77 -20.50
C THR A 90 22.43 -13.38 -21.04
N ALA A 91 23.07 -13.29 -22.21
CA ALA A 91 23.10 -12.07 -23.00
C ALA A 91 21.83 -11.99 -23.86
N PHE A 92 21.09 -10.90 -23.75
CA PHE A 92 19.84 -10.70 -24.46
C PHE A 92 20.08 -9.90 -25.75
N ALA A 93 19.28 -10.20 -26.78
CA ALA A 93 19.28 -9.38 -27.99
C ALA A 93 18.74 -7.97 -27.65
N PRO A 94 19.33 -6.91 -28.22
CA PRO A 94 18.85 -5.55 -27.99
C PRO A 94 17.40 -5.43 -28.48
N PRO A 95 16.54 -4.72 -27.73
CA PRO A 95 15.18 -4.43 -28.16
C PRO A 95 15.22 -3.50 -29.38
N ASP A 96 14.08 -3.39 -30.06
CA ASP A 96 13.87 -2.32 -31.02
C ASP A 96 14.15 -0.95 -30.34
N PRO A 97 14.70 0.04 -31.08
CA PRO A 97 15.00 1.34 -30.53
C PRO A 97 13.82 1.90 -29.75
N LEU A 98 14.01 2.11 -28.45
CA LEU A 98 13.00 2.76 -27.63
C LEU A 98 12.82 4.20 -28.15
N PRO A 99 11.58 4.73 -28.15
CA PRO A 99 11.38 6.14 -28.41
C PRO A 99 12.25 6.97 -27.45
N PRO A 100 12.69 8.17 -27.85
CA PRO A 100 13.56 9.01 -27.04
C PRO A 100 13.00 9.19 -25.63
N THR A 101 13.90 9.36 -24.65
CA THR A 101 13.59 9.58 -23.23
C THR A 101 12.39 10.51 -23.06
N ALA A 102 11.49 10.16 -22.14
CA ALA A 102 10.28 10.93 -21.87
C ALA A 102 10.61 12.43 -21.73
N SER A 103 10.12 13.24 -22.65
CA SER A 103 10.12 14.70 -22.51
C SER A 103 9.29 15.07 -21.26
N PRO A 104 9.61 16.20 -20.61
CA PRO A 104 8.72 16.76 -19.59
C PRO A 104 7.27 16.81 -20.10
N PRO A 105 6.26 16.64 -19.22
CA PRO A 105 4.87 16.69 -19.63
C PRO A 105 4.55 17.97 -20.38
N ASP A 106 3.92 17.85 -21.54
CA ASP A 106 3.42 19.00 -22.31
C ASP A 106 2.22 19.61 -21.58
N LEU A 107 2.48 20.59 -20.72
CA LEU A 107 1.45 21.22 -19.89
C LEU A 107 0.39 21.95 -20.73
N ASP A 108 0.72 22.48 -21.90
CA ASP A 108 -0.25 23.18 -22.73
C ASP A 108 -1.23 22.20 -23.36
N ARG A 109 -0.73 21.06 -23.84
CA ARG A 109 -1.58 19.94 -24.27
C ARG A 109 -2.43 19.41 -23.12
N LEU A 110 -1.87 19.22 -21.93
CA LEU A 110 -2.62 18.72 -20.77
C LEU A 110 -3.68 19.71 -20.30
N ARG A 111 -3.39 21.02 -20.31
CA ARG A 111 -4.39 22.08 -20.02
C ARG A 111 -5.51 22.10 -21.04
N ALA A 112 -5.19 21.97 -22.33
CA ALA A 112 -6.19 21.88 -23.39
C ALA A 112 -7.09 20.66 -23.20
N ALA A 113 -6.51 19.48 -22.93
CA ALA A 113 -7.25 18.24 -22.67
C ALA A 113 -8.14 18.37 -21.42
N ALA A 114 -7.60 18.88 -20.31
CA ALA A 114 -8.34 19.08 -19.07
C ALA A 114 -9.50 20.08 -19.22
N SER A 115 -9.37 21.04 -20.14
CA SER A 115 -10.43 22.02 -20.46
C SER A 115 -11.59 21.38 -21.24
N GLY A 116 -11.31 20.30 -21.99
CA GLY A 116 -12.31 19.48 -22.68
C GLY A 116 -13.26 18.70 -21.77
N GLY A 117 -13.02 18.67 -20.46
CA GLY A 117 -14.01 18.27 -19.45
C GLY A 117 -13.97 16.82 -18.95
N GLY A 118 -12.98 16.00 -19.35
CA GLY A 118 -12.82 14.63 -18.85
C GLY A 118 -12.20 14.55 -17.45
N ALA A 119 -12.63 13.58 -16.63
CA ALA A 119 -12.06 13.37 -15.30
C ALA A 119 -10.59 12.93 -15.39
N GLU A 120 -10.29 11.96 -16.26
CA GLU A 120 -8.94 11.48 -16.54
C GLU A 120 -8.01 12.62 -16.97
N ALA A 121 -8.40 13.42 -17.95
CA ALA A 121 -7.58 14.55 -18.42
C ALA A 121 -7.28 15.58 -17.31
N LYS A 122 -8.22 15.81 -16.38
CA LYS A 122 -7.99 16.66 -15.21
C LYS A 122 -7.04 16.01 -14.20
N ARG A 123 -7.17 14.69 -14.00
CA ARG A 123 -6.28 13.91 -13.15
C ARG A 123 -4.85 13.90 -13.71
N ASP A 124 -4.68 13.70 -15.01
CA ASP A 124 -3.37 13.71 -15.68
C ASP A 124 -2.68 15.08 -15.59
N LEU A 125 -3.43 16.17 -15.79
CA LEU A 125 -2.89 17.52 -15.57
C LEU A 125 -2.50 17.72 -14.10
N ALA A 126 -3.32 17.26 -13.16
CA ALA A 126 -3.01 17.36 -11.73
C ALA A 126 -1.77 16.55 -11.34
N ASP A 127 -1.60 15.34 -11.89
CA ASP A 127 -0.41 14.51 -11.71
C ASP A 127 0.84 15.25 -12.21
N ALA A 128 0.78 15.81 -13.43
CA ALA A 128 1.89 16.55 -14.01
C ALA A 128 2.27 17.78 -13.19
N LEU A 129 1.28 18.60 -12.80
CA LEU A 129 1.51 19.77 -11.96
C LEU A 129 2.08 19.38 -10.58
N PHE A 130 1.59 18.28 -9.99
CA PHE A 130 2.13 17.76 -8.73
C PHE A 130 3.59 17.36 -8.87
N LEU A 131 3.95 16.58 -9.90
CA LEU A 131 5.32 16.13 -10.14
C LEU A 131 6.29 17.29 -10.43
N LEU A 132 5.80 18.37 -11.04
CA LEU A 132 6.58 19.58 -11.29
C LEU A 132 6.69 20.51 -10.07
N GLY A 133 6.04 20.17 -8.95
CA GLY A 133 6.12 20.96 -7.71
C GLY A 133 5.30 22.25 -7.77
N GLU A 134 4.24 22.29 -8.59
CA GLU A 134 3.35 23.44 -8.70
C GLU A 134 2.47 23.60 -7.46
N LYS A 135 1.82 24.76 -7.33
CA LYS A 135 0.99 25.09 -6.16
C LYS A 135 -0.11 24.05 -5.92
N LEU A 136 -0.13 23.51 -4.71
CA LEU A 136 -1.08 22.46 -4.30
C LEU A 136 -2.55 22.87 -4.44
N ASP A 137 -2.86 24.17 -4.40
CA ASP A 137 -4.23 24.66 -4.62
C ASP A 137 -4.80 24.31 -5.99
N GLU A 138 -3.99 24.42 -7.05
CA GLU A 138 -4.43 24.08 -8.40
C GLU A 138 -4.54 22.57 -8.57
N VAL A 139 -3.56 21.83 -8.05
CA VAL A 139 -3.55 20.35 -8.04
C VAL A 139 -4.81 19.82 -7.33
N ILE A 140 -5.10 20.32 -6.12
CA ILE A 140 -6.29 19.95 -5.35
C ILE A 140 -7.57 20.31 -6.11
N ARG A 141 -7.62 21.48 -6.76
CA ARG A 141 -8.79 21.88 -7.55
C ARG A 141 -9.05 20.90 -8.69
N LEU A 142 -8.02 20.51 -9.43
CA LEU A 142 -8.12 19.58 -10.56
C LEU A 142 -8.52 18.17 -10.13
N TYR A 143 -7.90 17.61 -9.08
CA TYR A 143 -8.30 16.32 -8.53
C TYR A 143 -9.73 16.34 -7.99
N ARG A 144 -10.14 17.42 -7.32
CA ARG A 144 -11.52 17.60 -6.86
C ARG A 144 -12.50 17.66 -8.03
N ASP A 145 -12.15 18.37 -9.10
CA ASP A 145 -12.98 18.42 -10.30
C ASP A 145 -13.08 17.03 -10.98
N ALA A 146 -11.98 16.27 -11.03
CA ALA A 146 -11.96 14.89 -11.53
C ALA A 146 -12.86 13.97 -10.67
N ALA A 147 -12.71 13.98 -9.35
CA ALA A 147 -13.53 13.21 -8.43
C ALA A 147 -15.02 13.60 -8.46
N ARG A 148 -15.36 14.85 -8.81
CA ARG A 148 -16.74 15.28 -9.02
C ARG A 148 -17.32 14.75 -10.34
N LEU A 149 -16.52 14.74 -11.40
CA LEU A 149 -16.93 14.23 -12.71
C LEU A 149 -17.10 12.72 -12.69
N GLU A 150 -16.21 12.01 -12.00
CA GLU A 150 -16.26 10.56 -11.80
C GLU A 150 -16.19 10.22 -10.30
N PRO A 151 -17.34 10.16 -9.59
CA PRO A 151 -17.40 9.87 -8.15
C PRO A 151 -16.97 8.45 -7.74
N ARG A 152 -16.63 7.60 -8.71
CA ARG A 152 -16.10 6.25 -8.52
C ARG A 152 -14.66 6.12 -9.01
N ASP A 153 -13.98 7.22 -9.36
CA ASP A 153 -12.54 7.21 -9.63
C ASP A 153 -11.78 7.15 -8.29
N GLY A 154 -11.40 5.93 -7.89
CA GLY A 154 -10.62 5.70 -6.68
C GLY A 154 -9.23 6.34 -6.72
N ALA A 155 -8.62 6.48 -7.90
CA ALA A 155 -7.31 7.14 -8.04
C ALA A 155 -7.43 8.66 -7.81
N ALA A 156 -8.47 9.30 -8.35
CA ALA A 156 -8.74 10.72 -8.09
C ALA A 156 -8.93 10.98 -6.59
N HIS A 157 -9.72 10.14 -5.90
CA HIS A 157 -9.91 10.26 -4.45
C HIS A 157 -8.60 10.03 -3.68
N PHE A 158 -7.82 8.99 -4.00
CA PHE A 158 -6.57 8.72 -3.30
C PHE A 158 -5.57 9.89 -3.44
N ARG A 159 -5.37 10.37 -4.67
CA ARG A 159 -4.44 11.46 -4.99
C ARG A 159 -4.89 12.80 -4.42
N LEU A 160 -6.20 13.06 -4.41
CA LEU A 160 -6.76 14.22 -3.73
C LEU A 160 -6.45 14.19 -2.23
N GLY A 161 -6.56 13.02 -1.58
CA GLY A 161 -6.19 12.87 -0.17
C GLY A 161 -4.70 13.14 0.07
N VAL A 162 -3.82 12.65 -0.80
CA VAL A 162 -2.37 12.94 -0.75
C VAL A 162 -2.10 14.44 -0.89
N ALA A 163 -2.76 15.11 -1.84
CA ALA A 163 -2.58 16.53 -2.06
C ALA A 163 -3.08 17.38 -0.87
N TYR A 164 -4.23 17.03 -0.27
CA TYR A 164 -4.71 17.69 0.95
C TYR A 164 -3.75 17.50 2.13
N ARG A 165 -3.22 16.29 2.29
CA ARG A 165 -2.23 16.00 3.33
C ARG A 165 -0.96 16.84 3.16
N LEU A 166 -0.41 16.88 1.96
CA LEU A 166 0.79 17.69 1.69
C LEU A 166 0.52 19.19 1.89
N ARG A 167 -0.68 19.69 1.56
CA ARG A 167 -1.02 21.08 1.85
C ARG A 167 -1.13 21.33 3.35
N HIS A 168 -1.72 20.40 4.09
CA HIS A 168 -1.79 20.44 5.56
C HIS A 168 -0.41 20.55 6.22
N ASP A 169 0.58 19.91 5.64
CA ASP A 169 1.97 19.86 6.11
C ASP A 169 2.81 21.06 5.63
N SER A 170 2.28 21.86 4.71
CA SER A 170 2.96 23.02 4.13
C SER A 170 2.61 24.33 4.84
N PRO A 171 3.34 25.44 4.58
CA PRO A 171 2.95 26.77 5.02
C PRO A 171 1.56 27.21 4.50
N ASP A 172 1.08 26.64 3.39
CA ASP A 172 -0.22 26.95 2.79
C ASP A 172 -1.40 26.16 3.40
N ARG A 173 -1.17 25.54 4.58
CA ARG A 173 -2.17 24.71 5.27
C ARG A 173 -3.49 25.43 5.49
N ARG A 174 -4.60 24.72 5.32
CA ARG A 174 -5.94 25.23 5.58
C ARG A 174 -6.67 24.41 6.64
N PRO A 175 -7.62 25.03 7.38
CA PRO A 175 -8.45 24.31 8.31
C PRO A 175 -9.16 23.12 7.65
N GLY A 176 -9.08 21.96 8.29
CA GLY A 176 -9.73 20.72 7.86
C GLY A 176 -9.04 19.98 6.70
N ASP A 177 -7.88 20.43 6.21
CA ASP A 177 -7.16 19.70 5.14
C ASP A 177 -6.80 18.27 5.54
N PHE A 178 -6.36 18.06 6.78
CA PHE A 178 -6.06 16.73 7.29
C PHE A 178 -7.30 15.82 7.31
N GLN A 179 -8.45 16.33 7.75
CA GLN A 179 -9.70 15.56 7.74
C GLN A 179 -10.13 15.21 6.30
N LYS A 180 -10.04 16.17 5.36
CA LYS A 180 -10.33 15.92 3.95
C LYS A 180 -9.41 14.86 3.35
N ALA A 181 -8.16 14.81 3.78
CA ALA A 181 -7.24 13.77 3.35
C ALA A 181 -7.75 12.38 3.76
N ILE A 182 -8.12 12.22 5.04
CA ILE A 182 -8.68 10.98 5.59
C ILE A 182 -9.98 10.61 4.87
N ASP A 183 -10.91 11.56 4.70
CA ASP A 183 -12.21 11.32 4.06
C ASP A 183 -12.03 10.79 2.62
N HIS A 184 -11.11 11.39 1.86
CA HIS A 184 -10.85 10.97 0.48
C HIS A 184 -10.08 9.65 0.38
N TRP A 185 -9.17 9.35 1.30
CA TRP A 185 -8.56 8.02 1.35
C TRP A 185 -9.56 6.93 1.73
N ASN A 186 -10.47 7.20 2.68
CA ASN A 186 -11.54 6.28 3.03
C ASN A 186 -12.44 6.05 1.83
N ARG A 187 -12.80 7.11 1.09
CA ARG A 187 -13.58 6.97 -0.14
C ARG A 187 -12.85 6.15 -1.21
N ALA A 188 -11.54 6.33 -1.36
CA ALA A 188 -10.74 5.57 -2.32
C ALA A 188 -10.66 4.08 -1.96
N LEU A 189 -10.58 3.75 -0.67
CA LEU A 189 -10.61 2.38 -0.15
C LEU A 189 -12.02 1.77 -0.23
N GLU A 190 -13.07 2.55 0.03
CA GLU A 190 -14.44 2.12 -0.19
C GLU A 190 -14.66 1.74 -1.65
N ILE A 191 -14.14 2.50 -2.62
CA ILE A 191 -14.29 2.21 -4.05
C ILE A 191 -13.57 0.91 -4.43
N ASP A 192 -12.35 0.71 -3.95
CA ASP A 192 -11.57 -0.51 -4.15
C ASP A 192 -11.03 -1.03 -2.80
N PRO A 193 -11.76 -1.96 -2.15
CA PRO A 193 -11.39 -2.48 -0.84
C PRO A 193 -10.16 -3.39 -0.87
N ASN A 194 -9.68 -3.78 -2.06
CA ASN A 194 -8.54 -4.68 -2.20
C ASN A 194 -7.21 -3.93 -2.40
N ASP A 195 -7.24 -2.60 -2.58
CA ASP A 195 -6.03 -1.80 -2.80
C ASP A 195 -5.23 -1.66 -1.50
N TYR A 196 -4.15 -2.44 -1.42
CA TYR A 196 -3.24 -2.48 -0.27
C TYR A 196 -2.64 -1.11 0.04
N ILE A 197 -2.32 -0.28 -0.97
CA ILE A 197 -1.70 1.03 -0.77
C ILE A 197 -2.67 1.99 -0.11
N ARG A 198 -3.93 1.98 -0.55
CA ARG A 198 -5.00 2.79 0.03
C ARG A 198 -5.28 2.39 1.47
N ARG A 199 -5.35 1.08 1.75
CA ARG A 199 -5.53 0.57 3.12
C ARG A 199 -4.39 1.00 4.04
N ARG A 200 -3.14 0.87 3.59
CA ARG A 200 -1.96 1.28 4.37
C ARG A 200 -1.98 2.76 4.72
N ARG A 201 -2.46 3.61 3.80
CA ARG A 201 -2.60 5.04 4.04
C ARG A 201 -3.57 5.35 5.19
N ILE A 202 -4.68 4.61 5.28
CA ILE A 202 -5.63 4.75 6.39
C ILE A 202 -5.03 4.24 7.70
N GLN A 203 -4.34 3.10 7.72
CA GLN A 203 -3.66 2.65 8.94
C GLN A 203 -2.62 3.67 9.43
N GLN A 204 -1.91 4.30 8.48
CA GLN A 204 -0.88 5.30 8.77
C GLN A 204 -1.45 6.55 9.46
N TYR A 205 -2.58 7.08 8.99
CA TYR A 205 -3.11 8.39 9.40
C TYR A 205 -4.49 8.40 10.04
N GLY A 206 -5.18 7.27 10.01
CA GLY A 206 -6.48 7.05 10.58
C GLY A 206 -6.46 6.99 12.11
N PRO A 207 -7.62 6.65 12.70
CA PRO A 207 -7.78 6.57 14.15
C PRO A 207 -6.72 5.67 14.79
N ARG A 208 -6.22 6.08 15.96
CA ARG A 208 -5.22 5.30 16.73
C ARG A 208 -5.69 3.89 17.09
N GLN A 209 -7.00 3.66 17.09
CA GLN A 209 -7.64 2.38 17.40
C GLN A 209 -7.41 1.35 16.28
N ASP A 210 -7.30 1.83 15.05
CA ASP A 210 -7.18 0.99 13.85
C ASP A 210 -5.71 0.76 13.48
N LYS A 211 -4.77 1.17 14.35
CA LYS A 211 -3.34 1.06 14.11
C LYS A 211 -2.81 -0.25 14.65
N PRO A 212 -2.18 -1.09 13.81
CA PRO A 212 -1.57 -2.33 14.29
C PRO A 212 -0.32 -2.07 15.16
N TYR A 213 0.35 -0.94 14.96
CA TYR A 213 1.55 -0.50 15.68
C TYR A 213 1.76 1.02 15.47
N PRO A 214 2.60 1.69 16.29
CA PRO A 214 2.99 3.08 16.00
C PRO A 214 3.87 3.13 14.75
N PHE A 215 3.44 3.84 13.70
CA PHE A 215 4.09 3.76 12.38
C PHE A 215 5.52 4.34 12.35
N TYR A 216 5.84 5.30 13.21
CA TYR A 216 7.11 6.03 13.20
C TYR A 216 7.87 5.98 14.53
N ASP A 217 7.57 5.04 15.41
CA ASP A 217 8.35 4.81 16.64
C ASP A 217 9.84 4.49 16.36
N TRP A 218 10.11 3.87 15.21
CA TRP A 218 11.45 3.55 14.76
C TRP A 218 12.36 4.77 14.59
N MET A 219 11.82 5.99 14.46
CA MET A 219 12.62 7.18 14.21
C MET A 219 13.54 7.54 15.37
N GLU A 220 13.08 7.38 16.62
CA GLU A 220 13.90 7.67 17.79
C GLU A 220 15.03 6.64 17.91
N MET A 221 14.71 5.35 17.79
CA MET A 221 15.70 4.28 17.73
C MET A 221 16.70 4.50 16.57
N ALA A 222 16.22 4.93 15.40
CA ALA A 222 17.07 5.22 14.26
C ALA A 222 18.08 6.33 14.57
N ARG A 223 17.62 7.43 15.14
CA ARG A 223 18.47 8.57 15.51
C ARG A 223 19.49 8.17 16.57
N GLU A 224 19.11 7.39 17.58
CA GLU A 224 20.01 6.88 18.60
C GLU A 224 21.09 5.98 18.01
N GLU A 225 20.71 5.00 17.19
CA GLU A 225 21.65 4.07 16.56
C GLU A 225 22.58 4.78 15.57
N ILE A 226 22.10 5.79 14.83
CA ILE A 226 22.94 6.61 13.94
C ILE A 226 23.99 7.38 14.77
N ARG A 227 23.57 8.05 15.86
CA ARG A 227 24.50 8.79 16.74
C ARG A 227 25.51 7.86 17.41
N ALA A 228 25.09 6.67 17.82
CA ALA A 228 25.97 5.67 18.42
C ALA A 228 27.10 5.23 17.48
N ARG A 229 26.92 5.37 16.16
CA ARG A 229 27.96 5.13 15.14
C ARG A 229 28.86 6.34 14.86
N GLY A 230 28.64 7.46 15.56
CA GLY A 230 29.35 8.73 15.32
C GLY A 230 28.84 9.52 14.11
N GLU A 231 27.67 9.17 13.58
CA GLU A 231 27.02 9.84 12.45
C GLU A 231 25.98 10.86 12.97
N SER A 232 25.72 11.92 12.21
CA SER A 232 24.62 12.85 12.50
C SER A 232 23.33 12.39 11.79
N PRO A 233 22.22 12.15 12.50
CA PRO A 233 20.95 11.80 11.86
C PRO A 233 20.48 12.89 10.91
N LEU A 234 20.02 12.48 9.72
CA LEU A 234 19.40 13.38 8.76
C LEU A 234 18.18 14.06 9.38
N PRO A 235 18.05 15.40 9.24
CA PRO A 235 16.91 16.12 9.78
C PRO A 235 15.64 15.80 8.99
N LEU A 236 14.50 15.91 9.66
CA LEU A 236 13.18 15.89 9.02
C LEU A 236 12.69 17.33 8.88
N ALA A 237 12.16 17.68 7.70
CA ALA A 237 11.46 18.95 7.53
C ALA A 237 10.18 19.04 8.37
N LEU A 238 9.51 17.89 8.57
CA LEU A 238 8.32 17.76 9.41
C LEU A 238 8.43 16.52 10.29
N GLU A 239 8.44 16.74 11.60
CA GLU A 239 8.39 15.66 12.59
C GLU A 239 7.00 15.00 12.61
N PRO A 240 6.91 13.68 12.81
CA PRO A 240 5.62 13.01 12.97
C PRO A 240 4.96 13.42 14.30
N GLU A 241 3.66 13.68 14.26
CA GLU A 241 2.91 14.18 15.42
C GLU A 241 1.62 13.39 15.67
N GLY A 242 1.09 13.50 16.89
CA GLY A 242 -0.23 13.00 17.24
C GLY A 242 -0.40 11.51 16.96
N ALA A 243 -1.32 11.16 16.06
CA ALA A 243 -1.62 9.77 15.74
C ALA A 243 -0.43 9.03 15.10
N GLU A 244 0.51 9.73 14.46
CA GLU A 244 1.63 9.11 13.72
C GLU A 244 2.65 8.39 14.61
N THR A 245 2.83 8.87 15.84
CA THR A 245 3.76 8.31 16.83
C THR A 245 3.06 7.69 18.03
N ALA A 246 1.77 7.96 18.20
CA ALA A 246 1.06 7.50 19.39
C ALA A 246 0.81 5.99 19.34
N PRO A 247 0.98 5.29 20.48
CA PRO A 247 0.71 3.86 20.55
C PRO A 247 -0.76 3.57 20.26
N PRO A 248 -1.09 2.36 19.80
CA PRO A 248 -2.47 1.91 19.67
C PRO A 248 -3.20 2.21 20.99
N ALA A 249 -4.33 2.91 20.90
CA ALA A 249 -5.16 3.09 22.08
C ALA A 249 -5.68 1.70 22.47
N GLY A 250 -5.56 1.32 23.74
CA GLY A 250 -6.06 0.01 24.21
C GLY A 250 -7.50 -0.18 23.75
N ALA A 251 -7.77 -1.34 23.13
CA ALA A 251 -9.07 -1.63 22.55
C ALA A 251 -10.16 -1.44 23.61
N LEU A 252 -11.07 -0.49 23.36
CA LEU A 252 -12.42 -0.65 23.87
C LEU A 252 -13.04 -1.77 23.01
N SER A 253 -12.88 -3.03 23.41
CA SER A 253 -13.61 -4.12 22.76
C SER A 253 -15.12 -3.91 22.96
N PRO A 254 -15.96 -4.26 21.98
CA PRO A 254 -15.70 -5.22 20.91
C PRO A 254 -15.60 -4.61 19.52
N THR A 255 -14.84 -5.29 18.65
CA THR A 255 -15.03 -5.33 17.20
C THR A 255 -16.53 -5.25 16.94
N THR A 256 -16.99 -4.13 16.38
CA THR A 256 -18.40 -3.99 16.01
C THR A 256 -18.64 -5.02 14.93
N VAL A 257 -19.18 -6.16 15.34
CA VAL A 257 -19.70 -7.18 14.45
C VAL A 257 -20.61 -6.45 13.46
N PRO A 258 -20.35 -6.56 12.14
CA PRO A 258 -21.14 -5.84 11.16
C PRO A 258 -22.64 -6.15 11.33
N GLU A 259 -23.50 -5.14 11.32
CA GLU A 259 -24.96 -5.36 11.42
C GLU A 259 -25.51 -6.09 10.17
N GLY A 260 -24.86 -5.90 9.01
CA GLY A 260 -25.18 -6.48 7.71
C GLY A 260 -24.00 -7.26 7.10
N GLU A 261 -24.24 -7.96 5.99
CA GLU A 261 -23.19 -8.69 5.27
C GLU A 261 -22.01 -7.74 5.00
N PRO A 262 -20.75 -8.12 5.32
CA PRO A 262 -19.61 -7.21 5.24
C PRO A 262 -19.22 -6.87 3.80
N ASP A 263 -19.65 -7.67 2.82
CA ASP A 263 -19.38 -7.47 1.39
C ASP A 263 -20.62 -7.77 0.53
N PRO A 264 -21.70 -6.99 0.66
CA PRO A 264 -22.99 -7.29 0.02
C PRO A 264 -22.91 -7.18 -1.51
N ASP A 265 -21.95 -6.40 -2.03
CA ASP A 265 -21.72 -6.20 -3.46
C ASP A 265 -20.68 -7.17 -4.04
N GLY A 266 -20.08 -8.05 -3.22
CA GLY A 266 -19.11 -9.04 -3.69
C GLY A 266 -17.79 -8.45 -4.23
N ARG A 267 -17.33 -7.33 -3.67
CA ARG A 267 -16.17 -6.55 -4.14
C ARG A 267 -14.85 -7.03 -3.56
N ILE A 268 -14.86 -7.77 -2.46
CA ILE A 268 -13.64 -8.32 -1.86
C ILE A 268 -13.20 -9.56 -2.64
N HIS A 269 -11.90 -9.65 -2.95
CA HIS A 269 -11.31 -10.79 -3.64
C HIS A 269 -11.64 -12.11 -2.94
N ARG A 270 -12.12 -13.08 -3.73
CA ARG A 270 -12.41 -14.43 -3.25
C ARG A 270 -11.16 -15.30 -3.29
N ASP A 271 -10.99 -16.16 -2.30
CA ASP A 271 -9.90 -17.13 -2.27
C ASP A 271 -10.12 -18.22 -3.34
N ARG A 272 -9.56 -17.99 -4.53
CA ARG A 272 -9.61 -18.94 -5.66
C ARG A 272 -8.46 -19.95 -5.67
N ARG A 273 -7.45 -19.77 -4.81
CA ARG A 273 -6.21 -20.58 -4.80
C ARG A 273 -6.04 -21.31 -3.46
N PRO A 274 -7.13 -21.84 -2.91
CA PRO A 274 -7.33 -22.11 -1.48
C PRO A 274 -6.14 -21.75 -0.57
N PHE A 275 -5.88 -20.46 -0.42
CA PHE A 275 -4.87 -19.93 0.50
C PHE A 275 -5.22 -20.25 1.95
N ILE A 276 -6.50 -20.23 2.29
CA ILE A 276 -7.02 -20.59 3.60
C ILE A 276 -7.92 -21.82 3.45
N ARG A 277 -7.56 -22.89 4.15
CA ARG A 277 -8.39 -24.08 4.31
C ARG A 277 -9.36 -23.86 5.46
N THR A 278 -10.60 -24.28 5.27
CA THR A 278 -11.64 -24.21 6.29
C THR A 278 -12.02 -25.61 6.74
N GLU A 279 -11.87 -25.89 8.02
CA GLU A 279 -12.35 -27.13 8.66
C GLU A 279 -13.58 -26.80 9.52
N THR A 280 -14.65 -27.57 9.36
CA THR A 280 -15.92 -27.32 10.05
C THR A 280 -16.31 -28.55 10.86
N THR A 281 -16.57 -28.36 12.16
CA THR A 281 -17.14 -29.40 13.03
C THR A 281 -18.51 -28.95 13.52
N VAL A 282 -19.54 -29.75 13.27
CA VAL A 282 -20.91 -29.49 13.71
C VAL A 282 -21.23 -30.37 14.92
N VAL A 283 -21.58 -29.75 16.03
CA VAL A 283 -22.00 -30.41 17.27
C VAL A 283 -23.50 -30.14 17.45
N PRO A 284 -24.38 -31.08 17.09
CA PRO A 284 -25.81 -30.92 17.29
C PRO A 284 -26.17 -30.98 18.78
N GLU A 285 -27.24 -30.27 19.17
CA GLU A 285 -27.81 -30.39 20.52
C GLU A 285 -28.28 -31.83 20.78
N THR A 286 -27.97 -32.38 21.95
CA THR A 286 -28.27 -33.77 22.30
C THR A 286 -29.69 -33.96 22.85
N ARG A 287 -30.44 -32.87 23.06
CA ARG A 287 -31.82 -32.89 23.55
C ARG A 287 -32.79 -33.13 22.39
N PRO A 288 -33.82 -33.97 22.57
CA PRO A 288 -34.80 -34.29 21.51
C PRO A 288 -35.63 -33.08 21.04
N GLU A 289 -35.64 -31.99 21.81
CA GLU A 289 -36.32 -30.73 21.48
C GLU A 289 -35.41 -29.75 20.70
N GLY A 290 -34.17 -30.14 20.41
CA GLY A 290 -33.06 -29.26 20.02
C GLY A 290 -33.10 -28.78 18.57
N LEU A 291 -33.35 -27.47 18.40
CA LEU A 291 -33.24 -26.72 17.13
C LEU A 291 -31.89 -25.99 17.00
N ALA A 292 -30.89 -26.36 17.81
CA ALA A 292 -29.60 -25.68 17.86
C ALA A 292 -28.45 -26.60 17.46
N ALA A 293 -27.47 -26.03 16.76
CA ALA A 293 -26.21 -26.70 16.44
C ALA A 293 -25.07 -25.72 16.71
N ARG A 294 -24.00 -26.21 17.35
CA ARG A 294 -22.77 -25.44 17.48
C ARG A 294 -21.85 -25.78 16.32
N ILE A 295 -21.46 -24.77 15.57
CA ILE A 295 -20.53 -24.91 14.45
C ILE A 295 -19.19 -24.34 14.88
N HIS A 296 -18.17 -25.20 14.91
CA HIS A 296 -16.78 -24.79 15.06
C HIS A 296 -16.17 -24.66 13.67
N VAL A 297 -15.63 -23.48 13.36
CA VAL A 297 -14.95 -23.20 12.09
C VAL A 297 -13.50 -22.87 12.39
N GLU A 298 -12.59 -23.61 11.78
CA GLU A 298 -11.14 -23.38 11.88
C GLU A 298 -10.59 -22.97 10.51
N PHE A 299 -9.79 -21.91 10.50
CA PHE A 299 -9.12 -21.40 9.31
C PHE A 299 -7.63 -21.69 9.40
N ARG A 300 -7.09 -22.46 8.45
CA ARG A 300 -5.67 -22.84 8.40
C ARG A 300 -5.03 -22.39 7.09
N PRO A 301 -3.90 -21.66 7.11
CA PRO A 301 -3.16 -21.38 5.90
C PRO A 301 -2.73 -22.67 5.19
N ASN A 302 -2.80 -22.65 3.86
CA ASN A 302 -2.39 -23.76 3.04
C ASN A 302 -0.87 -23.81 2.87
N GLU A 303 -0.22 -24.58 3.74
CA GLU A 303 1.24 -24.82 3.71
C GLU A 303 1.75 -25.36 2.37
N ALA A 304 0.94 -26.09 1.60
CA ALA A 304 1.37 -26.67 0.32
C ALA A 304 1.68 -25.60 -0.75
N ILE A 305 1.20 -24.37 -0.55
CA ILE A 305 1.49 -23.22 -1.41
C ILE A 305 2.15 -22.09 -0.62
N SER A 306 2.74 -22.42 0.54
CA SER A 306 3.41 -21.47 1.44
C SER A 306 2.51 -20.28 1.85
N ALA A 307 1.20 -20.51 1.95
CA ALA A 307 0.27 -19.51 2.44
C ALA A 307 0.51 -19.26 3.93
N HIS A 308 0.37 -18.00 4.34
CA HIS A 308 0.54 -17.56 5.71
C HIS A 308 -0.43 -16.43 6.01
N TRP A 309 -0.79 -16.26 7.28
CA TRP A 309 -1.52 -15.08 7.73
C TRP A 309 -0.62 -13.85 7.58
N ASN A 310 -1.11 -12.80 6.93
CA ASN A 310 -0.44 -11.52 7.04
C ASN A 310 -0.83 -10.89 8.39
N ASN A 311 0.15 -10.40 9.14
CA ASN A 311 -0.04 -9.68 10.39
C ASN A 311 -0.46 -8.21 10.17
N GLU A 312 -1.07 -7.90 9.02
CA GLU A 312 -1.33 -6.54 8.54
C GLU A 312 -2.82 -6.26 8.26
N ALA A 313 -3.69 -7.20 8.63
CA ALA A 313 -5.14 -7.10 8.48
C ALA A 313 -5.83 -6.81 9.81
N GLU A 314 -7.06 -6.30 9.73
CA GLU A 314 -8.03 -6.31 10.82
C GLU A 314 -8.27 -7.75 11.30
N ASP A 315 -8.91 -7.90 12.46
CA ASP A 315 -9.30 -9.22 12.96
C ASP A 315 -10.16 -9.96 11.92
N LEU A 316 -10.03 -11.28 11.90
CA LEU A 316 -10.83 -12.14 11.04
C LEU A 316 -12.32 -11.98 11.35
N VAL A 317 -13.09 -11.49 10.38
CA VAL A 317 -14.55 -11.44 10.42
C VAL A 317 -15.14 -12.71 9.79
N LEU A 318 -15.99 -13.41 10.52
CA LEU A 318 -16.77 -14.56 10.06
C LEU A 318 -18.25 -14.19 9.94
N TRP A 319 -18.69 -14.01 8.70
CA TRP A 319 -20.10 -13.87 8.36
C TRP A 319 -20.71 -15.21 7.93
N VAL A 320 -21.78 -15.62 8.60
CA VAL A 320 -22.55 -16.82 8.26
C VAL A 320 -23.93 -16.40 7.78
N ALA A 321 -24.30 -16.79 6.56
CA ALA A 321 -25.66 -16.68 6.04
C ALA A 321 -26.46 -17.94 6.40
N PRO A 322 -27.34 -17.92 7.43
CA PRO A 322 -28.09 -19.11 7.82
C PRO A 322 -29.18 -19.45 6.79
N PRO A 323 -29.53 -20.74 6.62
CA PRO A 323 -30.69 -21.13 5.82
C PRO A 323 -32.00 -20.59 6.44
N PRO A 324 -33.10 -20.53 5.67
CA PRO A 324 -34.39 -20.06 6.18
C PRO A 324 -34.83 -20.79 7.45
N GLY A 325 -35.28 -20.04 8.46
CA GLY A 325 -35.72 -20.58 9.74
C GLY A 325 -34.62 -20.75 10.80
N TRP A 326 -33.36 -20.46 10.47
CA TRP A 326 -32.23 -20.49 11.40
C TRP A 326 -31.76 -19.08 11.74
N THR A 327 -31.31 -18.89 12.99
CA THR A 327 -30.69 -17.66 13.46
C THR A 327 -29.26 -17.92 13.89
N VAL A 328 -28.36 -16.99 13.59
CA VAL A 328 -26.96 -17.05 14.04
C VAL A 328 -26.86 -16.27 15.35
N GLU A 329 -26.56 -16.98 16.45
CA GLU A 329 -26.48 -16.38 17.79
C GLU A 329 -25.29 -15.43 17.93
N ARG A 330 -24.14 -15.76 17.30
CA ARG A 330 -22.92 -14.96 17.35
C ARG A 330 -22.29 -14.88 15.97
N ARG A 331 -22.16 -13.66 15.46
CA ARG A 331 -21.28 -13.31 14.34
C ARG A 331 -19.95 -12.87 14.94
N LEU A 332 -18.84 -13.23 14.29
CA LEU A 332 -17.49 -12.97 14.76
C LEU A 332 -16.78 -12.01 13.82
#